data_AF-A0A485CZY6-F1
#
_entry.id   AF-A0A485CZY6-F1
#
_cell.length_a   1.000
_cell.length_b   1.000
_cell.length_c   1.000
_cell.angle_alpha   90.00
_cell.angle_beta   90.00
_cell.angle_gamma   90.00
#
_symmetry.space_group_name_H-M   'P 1'
#
loop_
_entity.id
_entity.type
_entity.pdbx_description
1 polymer ?
#
loop_
_entity_poly.entity_id
_entity_poly.type
_entity_poly.pdbx_seq_one_letter_code
_entity_poly.pdbx_strand_id
1 'polypeptide(L)'
;MSLAARMLPPDGAHWFGTDEYGRDYFTRALSGGRISLMVGFLAMLFSTLIGTVVGTISGYFGGWLDNLMMRAVDILMAIPAFFLLLVLNAYLKPGVDNIIMIISLLTWMNMSRLVRAETLSIKEREYVLYARASGENPLRIIVRHIIPGVLPTIIVAATLNIASAILMESTLSFLGLGVQQPARIVGQYAQ
;
A
#
# COMPACT_ATOMS: atom_id res chain seq x y z
N MET A 1 3.91 -35.49 -16.77
CA MET A 1 3.45 -34.23 -17.41
C MET A 1 3.86 -34.27 -18.88
N SER A 2 2.91 -34.17 -19.82
CA SER A 2 3.16 -34.42 -21.26
C SER A 2 4.01 -33.33 -21.92
N LEU A 3 5.08 -33.71 -22.64
CA LEU A 3 5.88 -32.80 -23.48
C LEU A 3 5.04 -32.09 -24.56
N ALA A 4 3.91 -32.69 -24.95
CA ALA A 4 3.01 -32.14 -25.97
C ALA A 4 2.21 -30.91 -25.51
N ALA A 5 2.22 -30.60 -24.21
CA ALA A 5 1.45 -29.49 -23.65
C ALA A 5 2.25 -28.18 -23.49
N ARG A 6 3.49 -28.11 -23.98
CA ARG A 6 4.39 -26.95 -23.82
C ARG A 6 4.19 -25.93 -24.94
N MET A 7 4.24 -24.65 -24.59
CA MET A 7 4.14 -23.54 -25.54
C MET A 7 2.93 -23.65 -26.49
N LEU A 8 1.81 -24.16 -25.97
CA LEU A 8 0.57 -24.19 -26.74
C LEU A 8 0.02 -22.77 -26.84
N PRO A 9 -0.49 -22.36 -28.02
CA PRO A 9 -1.22 -21.11 -28.16
C PRO A 9 -2.54 -21.14 -27.37
N PRO A 10 -3.18 -19.98 -27.15
CA PRO A 10 -4.49 -19.91 -26.51
C PRO A 10 -5.53 -20.85 -27.14
N ASP A 11 -6.16 -21.70 -26.33
CA ASP A 11 -7.23 -22.61 -26.72
C ASP A 11 -8.34 -22.69 -25.66
N GLY A 12 -9.40 -23.47 -25.92
CA GLY A 12 -10.54 -23.61 -25.01
C GLY A 12 -10.18 -24.25 -23.65
N ALA A 13 -9.06 -24.97 -23.57
CA ALA A 13 -8.56 -25.58 -22.34
C ALA A 13 -7.50 -24.71 -21.63
N HIS A 14 -6.78 -23.87 -22.37
CA HIS A 14 -5.70 -22.98 -21.93
C HIS A 14 -5.97 -21.58 -22.49
N TRP A 15 -6.79 -20.80 -21.80
CA TRP A 15 -7.26 -19.51 -22.32
C TRP A 15 -6.15 -18.53 -22.67
N PHE A 16 -5.00 -18.61 -21.97
CA PHE A 16 -3.81 -17.81 -22.24
C PHE A 16 -2.64 -18.64 -22.79
N GLY A 17 -2.86 -19.90 -23.16
CA GLY A 17 -1.83 -20.84 -23.57
C GLY A 17 -0.99 -21.38 -22.41
N THR A 18 0.08 -22.09 -22.74
CA THR A 18 0.95 -22.76 -21.75
C THR A 18 2.41 -22.28 -21.78
N ASP A 19 3.08 -22.34 -20.64
CA ASP A 19 4.50 -22.01 -20.52
C ASP A 19 5.42 -23.13 -21.05
N GLU A 20 6.74 -22.89 -20.99
CA GLU A 20 7.80 -23.84 -21.38
C GLU A 20 7.76 -25.17 -20.60
N TYR A 21 7.07 -25.18 -19.47
CA TYR A 21 6.89 -26.35 -18.61
C TYR A 21 5.50 -26.98 -18.77
N GLY A 22 4.66 -26.46 -19.67
CA GLY A 22 3.30 -26.95 -19.93
C GLY A 22 2.27 -26.53 -18.88
N ARG A 23 2.52 -25.44 -18.15
CA ARG A 23 1.58 -24.87 -17.16
C ARG A 23 0.76 -23.76 -17.79
N ASP A 24 -0.53 -23.70 -17.48
CA ASP A 24 -1.46 -22.68 -17.97
C ASP A 24 -1.12 -21.27 -17.43
N TYR A 25 -0.97 -20.31 -18.35
CA TYR A 25 -0.75 -18.91 -18.01
C TYR A 25 -1.93 -18.26 -17.30
N PHE A 26 -3.17 -18.65 -17.62
CA PHE A 26 -4.37 -18.08 -16.99
C PHE A 26 -4.41 -18.42 -15.49
N THR A 27 -4.21 -19.69 -15.17
CA THR A 27 -4.09 -20.15 -13.78
C THR A 27 -2.94 -19.44 -13.02
N ARG A 28 -1.80 -19.21 -13.68
CA ARG A 28 -0.68 -18.47 -13.09
C ARG A 28 -1.01 -16.99 -12.85
N ALA A 29 -1.68 -16.34 -13.80
CA ALA A 29 -2.12 -14.96 -13.68
C ALA A 29 -3.13 -14.78 -12.54
N LEU A 30 -4.10 -15.70 -12.42
CA LEU A 30 -5.11 -15.67 -11.37
C LEU A 30 -4.50 -15.87 -9.97
N SER A 31 -3.60 -16.86 -9.83
CA SER A 31 -2.92 -17.15 -8.56
C SER A 31 -1.95 -16.03 -8.15
N GLY A 32 -1.21 -15.44 -9.09
CA GLY A 32 -0.36 -14.27 -8.85
C GLY A 32 -1.18 -13.03 -8.49
N GLY A 33 -2.24 -12.75 -9.25
CA GLY A 33 -3.11 -11.60 -9.05
C GLY A 33 -3.76 -11.56 -7.67
N ARG A 34 -4.13 -12.73 -7.11
CA ARG A 34 -4.62 -12.82 -5.72
C ARG A 34 -3.60 -12.30 -4.71
N ILE A 35 -2.32 -12.65 -4.87
CA ILE A 35 -1.25 -12.22 -3.97
C ILE A 35 -1.03 -10.71 -4.11
N SER A 36 -0.91 -10.21 -5.34
CA SER A 36 -0.69 -8.79 -5.59
C SER A 36 -1.84 -7.93 -5.05
N LEU A 37 -3.10 -8.34 -5.24
CA LEU A 37 -4.26 -7.66 -4.69
C LEU A 37 -4.25 -7.63 -3.16
N MET A 38 -3.91 -8.76 -2.53
CA MET A 38 -3.82 -8.85 -1.08
C MET A 38 -2.73 -7.92 -0.53
N VAL A 39 -1.55 -7.91 -1.15
CA VAL A 39 -0.44 -7.04 -0.76
C VAL A 39 -0.81 -5.58 -0.92
N GLY A 40 -1.34 -5.18 -2.08
CA GLY A 40 -1.73 -3.80 -2.34
C GLY A 40 -2.79 -3.28 -1.38
N PHE A 41 -3.81 -4.08 -1.10
CA PHE A 41 -4.89 -3.73 -0.18
C PHE A 41 -4.39 -3.59 1.27
N LEU A 42 -3.67 -4.59 1.79
CA LEU A 42 -3.18 -4.58 3.17
C LEU A 42 -2.14 -3.48 3.39
N ALA A 43 -1.21 -3.29 2.44
CA ALA A 43 -0.24 -2.22 2.52
C ALA A 43 -0.92 -0.85 2.59
N MET A 44 -1.96 -0.63 1.77
CA MET A 44 -2.70 0.63 1.80
C MET A 44 -3.56 0.81 3.04
N LEU A 45 -4.10 -0.26 3.60
CA LEU A 45 -4.80 -0.18 4.87
C LEU A 45 -3.87 0.38 5.96
N PHE A 46 -2.69 -0.21 6.16
CA PHE A 46 -1.72 0.26 7.16
C PHE A 46 -1.17 1.66 6.84
N SER A 47 -0.81 1.91 5.59
CA SER A 47 -0.35 3.23 5.12
C SER A 47 -1.39 4.31 5.40
N THR A 48 -2.66 4.02 5.16
CA THR A 48 -3.77 4.95 5.38
C THR A 48 -3.98 5.24 6.84
N LEU A 49 -3.93 4.22 7.70
CA LEU A 49 -4.05 4.39 9.15
C LEU A 49 -2.94 5.28 9.71
N ILE A 50 -1.68 4.96 9.38
CA ILE A 50 -0.51 5.73 9.83
C ILE A 50 -0.58 7.16 9.28
N GLY A 51 -0.80 7.30 7.98
CA GLY A 51 -0.88 8.60 7.32
C GLY A 51 -1.99 9.48 7.87
N THR A 52 -3.17 8.91 8.14
CA THR A 52 -4.29 9.65 8.71
C THR A 52 -3.98 10.15 10.11
N VAL A 53 -3.44 9.29 10.98
CA VAL A 53 -3.07 9.68 12.35
C VAL A 53 -2.04 10.81 12.33
N VAL A 54 -0.95 10.66 11.57
CA VAL A 54 0.11 11.68 11.52
C VAL A 54 -0.42 12.97 10.87
N GLY A 55 -1.12 12.86 9.74
CA GLY A 55 -1.63 14.01 9.00
C GLY A 55 -2.65 14.82 9.80
N THR A 56 -3.59 14.14 10.48
CA THR A 56 -4.61 14.82 11.29
C THR A 56 -4.01 15.46 12.53
N ILE A 57 -3.07 14.80 13.23
CA ILE A 57 -2.38 15.40 14.39
C ILE A 57 -1.61 16.65 13.94
N SER A 58 -0.81 16.52 12.88
CA SER A 58 0.00 17.63 12.33
C SER A 58 -0.89 18.81 11.90
N GLY A 59 -1.94 18.56 11.12
CA GLY A 59 -2.83 19.59 10.62
C GLY A 59 -3.68 20.26 11.70
N TYR A 60 -4.15 19.50 12.69
CA TYR A 60 -5.03 20.01 13.73
C TYR A 60 -4.29 20.91 14.72
N PHE A 61 -3.16 20.44 15.26
CA PHE A 61 -2.41 21.18 16.28
C PHE A 61 -1.56 22.31 15.65
N GLY A 62 -1.05 22.13 14.43
CA GLY A 62 -0.29 23.17 13.74
C GLY A 62 1.02 23.53 14.44
N GLY A 63 1.57 24.70 14.10
CA GLY A 63 2.70 25.31 14.78
C GLY A 63 3.99 24.48 14.71
N TRP A 64 4.70 24.39 15.84
CA TRP A 64 5.98 23.70 15.92
C TRP A 64 5.86 22.18 15.73
N LEU A 65 4.77 21.57 16.23
CA LEU A 65 4.52 20.13 16.10
C LEU A 65 4.33 19.75 14.62
N ASP A 66 3.54 20.57 13.92
CA ASP A 66 3.33 20.41 12.48
C ASP A 66 4.63 20.52 11.69
N ASN A 67 5.43 21.56 11.97
CA ASN A 67 6.72 21.74 11.31
C ASN A 67 7.67 20.57 11.62
N LEU A 68 7.71 20.05 12.85
CA LEU A 68 8.57 18.92 13.21
C LEU A 68 8.14 17.63 12.48
N MET A 69 6.83 17.29 12.52
CA MET A 69 6.29 16.10 11.88
C MET A 69 6.47 16.15 10.36
N MET A 70 6.10 17.27 9.73
CA MET A 70 6.24 17.41 8.29
C MET A 70 7.70 17.48 7.85
N ARG A 71 8.60 18.05 8.65
CA ARG A 71 10.04 18.01 8.33
C ARG A 71 10.58 16.58 8.33
N ALA A 72 10.17 15.75 9.29
CA ALA A 72 10.55 14.33 9.32
C ALA A 72 10.02 13.60 8.07
N VAL A 73 8.76 13.83 7.70
CA VAL A 73 8.16 13.28 6.48
C VAL A 73 8.91 13.74 5.23
N ASP A 74 9.18 15.04 5.10
CA ASP A 74 9.86 15.62 3.94
C ASP A 74 11.29 15.09 3.79
N ILE A 75 12.02 14.90 4.90
CA ILE A 75 13.36 14.28 4.88
C ILE A 75 13.30 12.84 4.35
N LEU A 76 12.33 12.04 4.79
CA LEU A 76 12.17 10.68 4.32
C LEU A 76 11.76 10.62 2.83
N MET A 77 10.90 11.54 2.40
CA MET A 77 10.46 11.66 1.00
C MET A 77 11.54 12.18 0.04
N ALA A 78 12.58 12.85 0.56
CA ALA A 78 13.70 13.29 -0.26
C ALA A 78 14.48 12.12 -0.88
N ILE A 79 14.40 10.93 -0.25
CA ILE A 79 14.96 9.69 -0.77
C ILE A 79 13.91 9.04 -1.67
N PRO A 80 14.24 8.65 -2.92
CA PRO A 80 13.24 8.02 -3.78
C PRO A 80 12.78 6.69 -3.19
N ALA A 81 11.47 6.55 -3.00
CA ALA A 81 10.85 5.42 -2.29
C ALA A 81 11.25 4.06 -2.87
N PHE A 82 11.45 3.98 -4.19
CA PHE A 82 11.86 2.75 -4.85
C PHE A 82 13.25 2.27 -4.40
N PHE A 83 14.21 3.17 -4.18
CA PHE A 83 15.53 2.79 -3.66
C PHE A 83 15.44 2.28 -2.22
N LEU A 84 14.67 2.95 -1.36
CA LEU A 84 14.44 2.48 0.01
C LEU A 84 13.79 1.10 0.01
N LEU A 85 12.82 0.89 -0.86
CA LEU A 85 12.13 -0.39 -1.02
C LEU A 85 13.10 -1.52 -1.40
N LEU A 86 14.03 -1.29 -2.35
CA LEU A 86 15.05 -2.27 -2.72
C LEU A 86 16.02 -2.56 -1.57
N VAL A 87 16.52 -1.52 -0.91
CA VAL A 87 17.46 -1.65 0.22
C VAL A 87 16.82 -2.43 1.36
N LEU A 88 15.60 -2.03 1.78
CA LEU A 88 14.89 -2.71 2.87
C LEU A 88 14.57 -4.16 2.52
N ASN A 89 14.18 -4.44 1.27
CA ASN A 89 13.91 -5.80 0.83
C ASN A 89 15.17 -6.68 0.86
N ALA A 90 16.34 -6.13 0.53
CA ALA A 90 17.59 -6.88 0.56
C ALA A 90 18.04 -7.32 1.96
N TYR A 91 17.69 -6.56 3.01
CA TYR A 91 18.03 -6.90 4.40
C TYR A 91 16.95 -7.72 5.12
N LEU A 92 15.69 -7.64 4.68
CA LEU A 92 14.58 -8.39 5.27
C LEU A 92 14.46 -9.78 4.63
N LYS A 93 13.88 -10.72 5.39
CA LYS A 93 13.63 -12.06 4.85
C LYS A 93 12.64 -11.98 3.68
N PRO A 94 12.77 -12.79 2.62
CA PRO A 94 11.74 -12.85 1.58
C PRO A 94 10.39 -13.26 2.19
N GLY A 95 9.32 -12.53 1.89
CA GLY A 95 7.98 -12.83 2.40
C GLY A 95 6.94 -11.77 2.07
N VAL A 96 5.67 -12.21 1.97
CA VAL A 96 4.50 -11.35 1.71
C VAL A 96 4.39 -10.26 2.78
N ASP A 97 4.53 -10.65 4.05
CA ASP A 97 4.37 -9.74 5.19
C ASP A 97 5.42 -8.63 5.17
N ASN A 98 6.65 -8.94 4.78
CA ASN A 98 7.72 -7.96 4.68
C ASN A 98 7.48 -6.96 3.56
N ILE A 99 6.95 -7.40 2.41
CA ILE A 99 6.57 -6.50 1.32
C ILE A 99 5.43 -5.58 1.76
N ILE A 100 4.41 -6.11 2.44
CA ILE A 100 3.31 -5.31 3.00
C ILE A 100 3.85 -4.25 3.97
N MET A 101 4.73 -4.64 4.89
CA MET A 101 5.34 -3.71 5.84
C MET A 101 6.18 -2.64 5.14
N ILE A 102 7.07 -3.01 4.22
CA ILE A 102 7.91 -2.05 3.49
C ILE A 102 7.04 -1.06 2.72
N ILE A 103 6.09 -1.53 1.91
CA ILE A 103 5.25 -0.65 1.09
C ILE A 103 4.46 0.28 2.01
N SER A 104 3.84 -0.23 3.07
CA SER A 104 3.06 0.61 4.00
C SER A 104 3.91 1.70 4.68
N LEU A 105 5.16 1.38 5.05
CA LEU A 105 6.13 2.32 5.63
C LEU A 105 6.67 3.36 4.65
N LEU A 106 6.54 3.12 3.35
CA LEU A 106 6.99 4.05 2.32
C LEU A 106 5.86 4.91 1.75
N THR A 107 4.61 4.44 1.79
CA THR A 107 3.49 5.17 1.20
C THR A 107 2.72 6.06 2.18
N TRP A 108 2.86 5.84 3.49
CA TRP A 108 2.09 6.60 4.50
C TRP A 108 2.41 8.10 4.49
N MET A 109 3.61 8.48 4.06
CA MET A 109 4.09 9.86 3.97
C MET A 109 3.26 10.72 3.02
N ASN A 110 2.90 10.17 1.85
CA ASN A 110 2.03 10.86 0.90
C ASN A 110 0.63 11.04 1.48
N MET A 111 0.12 9.98 2.13
CA MET A 111 -1.18 10.03 2.79
C MET A 111 -1.20 11.04 3.94
N SER A 112 -0.14 11.15 4.75
CA SER A 112 -0.08 12.13 5.83
C SER A 112 -0.10 13.56 5.33
N ARG A 113 0.59 13.85 4.23
CA ARG A 113 0.57 15.19 3.61
C ARG A 113 -0.81 15.54 3.08
N LEU A 114 -1.49 14.58 2.43
CA LEU A 114 -2.84 14.74 1.93
C LEU A 114 -3.84 15.01 3.07
N VAL A 115 -3.86 14.13 4.09
CA VAL A 115 -4.76 14.27 5.23
C VAL A 115 -4.48 15.55 6.02
N ARG A 116 -3.21 15.95 6.15
CA ARG A 116 -2.84 17.24 6.75
C ARG A 116 -3.47 18.39 6.00
N ALA A 117 -3.32 18.43 4.67
CA ALA A 117 -3.85 19.53 3.85
C ALA A 117 -5.37 19.67 4.02
N GLU A 118 -6.10 18.55 3.99
CA GLU A 118 -7.54 18.54 4.22
C GLU A 118 -7.90 18.93 5.66
N THR A 119 -7.14 18.44 6.65
CA THR A 119 -7.34 18.80 8.05
C THR A 119 -7.19 20.31 8.28
N LEU A 120 -6.21 20.95 7.61
CA LEU A 120 -6.02 22.40 7.66
C LEU A 120 -7.22 23.16 7.09
N SER A 121 -7.92 22.62 6.10
CA SER A 121 -9.16 23.21 5.57
C SER A 121 -10.35 22.99 6.50
N ILE A 122 -10.54 21.76 6.98
CA ILE A 122 -11.70 21.38 7.78
C ILE A 122 -11.70 22.07 9.15
N LYS A 123 -10.52 22.25 9.77
CA LYS A 123 -10.43 22.87 11.10
C LYS A 123 -10.91 24.33 11.14
N GLU A 124 -10.94 25.01 10.00
CA GLU A 124 -11.42 26.39 9.84
C GLU A 124 -12.91 26.47 9.51
N ARG A 125 -13.61 25.32 9.43
CA ARG A 125 -15.07 25.30 9.20
C ARG A 125 -15.81 25.75 10.46
N GLU A 126 -16.91 26.47 10.26
CA GLU A 126 -17.72 27.05 11.34
C GLU A 126 -18.06 26.04 12.45
N TYR A 127 -18.56 24.85 12.09
CA TYR A 127 -18.93 23.82 13.09
C TYR A 127 -17.74 23.36 13.95
N VAL A 128 -16.52 23.33 13.40
CA VAL A 128 -15.30 22.98 14.17
C VAL A 128 -14.88 24.14 15.07
N LEU A 129 -14.97 25.37 14.57
CA LEU A 129 -14.67 26.57 15.35
C LEU A 129 -15.65 26.71 16.53
N TYR A 130 -16.95 26.46 16.32
CA TYR A 130 -17.95 26.43 17.38
C TYR A 130 -17.67 25.35 18.43
N ALA A 131 -17.33 24.13 18.00
CA ALA A 131 -16.94 23.04 18.91
C ALA A 131 -15.73 23.41 19.78
N ARG A 132 -14.71 24.04 19.18
CA ARG A 132 -13.52 24.52 19.90
C ARG A 132 -13.85 25.66 20.87
N ALA A 133 -14.64 26.65 20.45
CA ALA A 133 -15.07 27.76 21.29
C ALA A 133 -15.93 27.29 22.48
N SER A 134 -16.64 26.18 22.32
CA SER A 134 -17.43 25.53 23.37
C SER A 134 -16.59 24.71 24.35
N GLY A 135 -15.26 24.66 24.18
CA GLY A 135 -14.35 23.93 25.07
C GLY A 135 -14.35 22.42 24.86
N GLU A 136 -14.79 21.92 23.70
CA GLU A 136 -14.77 20.48 23.42
C GLU A 136 -13.33 19.94 23.36
N ASN A 137 -13.12 18.73 23.89
CA ASN A 137 -11.82 18.08 23.91
C ASN A 137 -11.27 17.92 22.47
N PRO A 138 -10.00 18.30 22.21
CA PRO A 138 -9.32 18.10 20.92
C PRO A 138 -9.50 16.73 20.28
N LEU A 139 -9.38 15.65 21.05
CA LEU A 139 -9.53 14.28 20.54
C LEU A 139 -10.96 14.01 20.07
N ARG A 140 -11.95 14.56 20.77
CA ARG A 140 -13.36 14.43 20.38
C ARG A 140 -13.64 15.23 19.10
N ILE A 141 -13.07 16.43 18.97
CA ILE A 141 -13.16 17.23 17.74
C ILE A 141 -12.54 16.46 16.56
N ILE A 142 -11.34 15.90 16.76
CA ILE A 142 -10.65 15.12 15.73
C ILE A 142 -11.50 13.94 15.27
N VAL A 143 -11.97 13.10 16.19
CA VAL A 143 -12.66 11.85 15.83
C VAL A 143 -14.09 12.08 15.32
N ARG A 144 -14.80 13.10 15.82
CA ARG A 144 -16.20 13.35 15.43
C ARG A 144 -16.38 14.32 14.27
N HIS A 145 -15.45 15.24 14.06
CA HIS A 145 -15.61 16.31 13.08
C HIS A 145 -14.56 16.25 11.98
N ILE A 146 -13.28 16.05 12.33
CA ILE A 146 -12.19 16.11 11.35
C ILE A 146 -12.07 14.82 10.57
N ILE A 147 -11.87 13.69 11.24
CA ILE A 147 -11.71 12.38 10.58
C ILE A 147 -12.90 12.10 9.64
N PRO A 148 -14.17 12.26 10.07
CA PRO A 148 -15.30 12.06 9.17
C PRO A 148 -15.32 13.03 7.98
N GLY A 149 -14.83 14.26 8.16
CA GLY A 149 -14.73 15.23 7.07
C GLY A 149 -13.64 14.90 6.05
N VAL A 150 -12.53 14.25 6.46
CA VAL A 150 -11.45 13.83 5.53
C VAL A 150 -11.67 12.45 4.92
N LEU A 151 -12.60 11.64 5.45
CA LEU A 151 -12.85 10.28 4.96
C LEU A 151 -13.10 10.18 3.45
N PRO A 152 -13.88 11.06 2.80
CA PRO A 152 -14.09 10.98 1.35
C PRO A 152 -12.78 11.09 0.56
N THR A 153 -11.92 12.05 0.93
CA THR A 153 -10.60 12.23 0.31
C THR A 153 -9.69 11.04 0.58
N ILE A 154 -9.71 10.49 1.80
CA ILE A 154 -8.94 9.31 2.18
C ILE A 154 -9.34 8.09 1.33
N ILE A 155 -10.64 7.83 1.14
CA ILE A 155 -11.14 6.66 0.41
C ILE A 155 -10.70 6.71 -1.06
N VAL A 156 -10.85 7.88 -1.70
CA VAL A 156 -10.44 8.07 -3.10
C VAL A 156 -8.94 7.87 -3.24
N ALA A 157 -8.15 8.53 -2.39
CA ALA A 157 -6.69 8.42 -2.43
C ALA A 157 -6.20 7.00 -2.13
N ALA A 158 -6.78 6.32 -1.13
CA ALA A 158 -6.42 4.94 -0.79
C ALA A 158 -6.68 4.01 -1.98
N THR A 159 -7.80 4.16 -2.67
CA THR A 159 -8.14 3.35 -3.86
C THR A 159 -7.12 3.50 -4.97
N LEU A 160 -6.72 4.75 -5.28
CA LEU A 160 -5.68 5.00 -6.29
C LEU A 160 -4.31 4.46 -5.87
N ASN A 161 -3.96 4.60 -4.59
CA ASN A 161 -2.68 4.13 -4.09
C ASN A 161 -2.60 2.59 -3.98
N ILE A 162 -3.73 1.87 -3.89
CA ILE A 162 -3.75 0.40 -3.98
C ILE A 162 -3.16 -0.05 -5.32
N ALA A 163 -3.56 0.59 -6.42
CA ALA A 163 -3.03 0.28 -7.75
C ALA A 163 -1.51 0.51 -7.81
N SER A 164 -1.03 1.63 -7.26
CA SER A 164 0.42 1.92 -7.19
C SER A 164 1.18 0.90 -6.33
N ALA A 165 0.61 0.46 -5.20
CA ALA A 165 1.20 -0.57 -4.35
C ALA A 165 1.30 -1.94 -5.05
N ILE A 166 0.26 -2.31 -5.82
CA ILE A 166 0.27 -3.52 -6.66
C ILE A 166 1.41 -3.46 -7.68
N LEU A 167 1.59 -2.31 -8.34
CA LEU A 167 2.67 -2.14 -9.33
C LEU A 167 4.06 -2.19 -8.68
N MET A 168 4.24 -1.64 -7.49
CA MET A 168 5.49 -1.76 -6.73
C MET A 168 5.81 -3.22 -6.38
N GLU A 169 4.82 -3.97 -5.88
CA GLU A 169 4.97 -5.40 -5.59
C GLU A 169 5.30 -6.20 -6.85
N SER A 170 4.58 -5.95 -7.95
CA SER A 170 4.83 -6.60 -9.24
C SER A 170 6.24 -6.31 -9.76
N THR A 171 6.72 -5.08 -9.58
CA THR A 171 8.09 -4.68 -9.96
C THR A 171 9.13 -5.43 -9.13
N LEU A 172 8.92 -5.60 -7.82
CA LEU A 172 9.78 -6.43 -6.98
C LEU A 172 9.79 -7.89 -7.45
N SER A 173 8.62 -8.44 -7.73
CA SER A 173 8.47 -9.81 -8.22
C SER A 173 9.21 -10.01 -9.54
N PHE A 174 9.10 -9.05 -10.47
CA PHE A 174 9.83 -9.04 -11.73
C PHE A 174 11.36 -8.98 -11.53
N LEU A 175 11.83 -8.22 -10.53
CA LEU A 175 13.24 -8.13 -10.17
C LEU A 175 13.77 -9.33 -9.37
N GLY A 176 12.94 -10.35 -9.12
CA GLY A 176 13.30 -11.53 -8.31
C GLY A 176 13.31 -11.30 -6.80
N LEU A 177 12.83 -10.14 -6.36
CA LEU A 177 12.78 -9.68 -4.97
C LEU A 177 11.35 -9.72 -4.37
N GLY A 178 10.38 -10.20 -5.15
CA GLY A 178 8.99 -10.32 -4.72
C GLY A 178 8.71 -11.57 -3.90
N VAL A 179 7.43 -11.90 -3.78
CA VAL A 179 6.97 -13.06 -3.02
C VAL A 179 7.48 -14.34 -3.69
N GLN A 180 8.47 -14.99 -3.06
CA GLN A 180 8.89 -16.31 -3.49
C GLN A 180 7.78 -17.29 -3.17
N GLN A 181 7.20 -17.90 -4.21
CA GLN A 181 6.29 -19.03 -4.01
C GLN A 181 7.08 -20.11 -3.25
N PRO A 182 6.58 -20.64 -2.11
CA PRO A 182 7.26 -21.72 -1.42
C PRO A 182 7.54 -22.81 -2.46
N ALA A 183 8.82 -23.16 -2.58
CA ALA A 183 9.29 -24.03 -3.63
C ALA A 183 8.38 -25.27 -3.68
N ARG A 184 7.72 -25.50 -4.82
CA ARG A 184 7.12 -26.80 -5.13
C ARG A 184 8.28 -27.81 -5.26
N ILE A 185 8.88 -28.20 -4.15
CA ILE A 185 9.85 -29.31 -4.06
C ILE A 185 9.10 -30.60 -3.74
N VAL A 186 7.88 -30.53 -3.21
CA VAL A 186 7.04 -31.73 -3.01
C VAL A 186 6.12 -31.91 -4.22
N GLY A 187 6.61 -32.61 -5.23
CA GLY A 187 5.78 -33.04 -6.36
C GLY A 187 6.50 -33.53 -7.61
N GLN A 188 7.84 -33.53 -7.65
CA GLN A 188 8.59 -33.90 -8.86
C GLN A 188 9.45 -35.17 -8.74
N TYR A 189 9.21 -36.01 -7.72
CA TYR A 189 9.84 -37.33 -7.57
C TYR A 189 8.82 -38.47 -7.33
N ALA A 190 7.63 -38.38 -7.92
CA ALA A 190 6.75 -39.53 -8.01
C ALA A 190 6.02 -39.52 -9.35
N GLN A 191 6.41 -40.49 -10.19
CA GLN A 191 5.88 -40.90 -11.50
C GLN A 191 6.54 -40.24 -12.72
#